data_AF-A0A437LXU4-F1
#
_entry.id   AF-A0A437LXU4-F1
#
_cell.length_a   1.000
_cell.length_b   1.000
_cell.length_c   1.000
_cell.angle_alpha   90.00
_cell.angle_beta   90.00
_cell.angle_gamma   90.00
#
_symmetry.space_group_name_H-M   'P 1'
#
loop_
_entity.id
_entity.type
_entity.pdbx_description
1 polymer ?
#
loop_
_entity_poly.entity_id
_entity_poly.type
_entity_poly.pdbx_seq_one_letter_code
_entity_poly.pdbx_strand_id
1 'polypeptide(L)' 'MDEDSQYFYQRAEQELRMAQQAQSAAATRAHYILASYYLDLSYSDRRTSPAELLAELNCLHIADEVPGGSLV' A
#
# COMPACT_ATOMS: atom_id res chain seq x y z
N MET A 1 -6.50 11.47 -6.82
CA MET A 1 -6.26 10.22 -7.56
C MET A 1 -5.62 10.64 -8.86
N ASP A 2 -4.30 10.50 -8.94
CA ASP A 2 -3.51 10.83 -10.12
C ASP A 2 -3.82 9.83 -11.25
N GLU A 3 -3.80 10.28 -12.50
CA GLU A 3 -4.16 9.44 -13.67
C GLU A 3 -3.30 8.17 -13.77
N ASP A 4 -2.02 8.27 -13.38
CA ASP A 4 -1.08 7.14 -13.29
C ASP A 4 -1.53 6.09 -12.26
N SER A 5 -1.93 6.52 -11.06
CA SER A 5 -2.41 5.62 -10.00
C SER A 5 -3.68 4.87 -10.44
N GLN A 6 -4.59 5.58 -11.14
CA GLN A 6 -5.81 4.97 -11.65
C GLN A 6 -5.51 3.94 -12.76
N TYR A 7 -4.56 4.24 -13.65
CA TYR A 7 -4.11 3.29 -14.67
C TYR A 7 -3.55 2.01 -14.04
N PHE A 8 -2.66 2.13 -13.05
CA PHE A 8 -2.07 0.97 -12.38
C PHE A 8 -3.12 0.16 -11.63
N TYR A 9 -4.06 0.81 -10.95
CA TYR A 9 -5.17 0.13 -10.29
C TYR A 9 -6.01 -0.69 -11.28
N GLN A 10 -6.45 -0.10 -12.39
CA GLN A 10 -7.23 -0.78 -13.41
C GLN A 10 -6.46 -1.96 -14.04
N ARG A 11 -5.14 -1.79 -14.22
CA ARG A 11 -4.28 -2.85 -14.72
C ARG A 11 -4.20 -4.01 -13.73
N ALA A 12 -4.06 -3.73 -12.43
CA ALA A 12 -4.09 -4.76 -11.40
C ALA A 12 -5.40 -5.57 -11.41
N GLU A 13 -6.55 -4.90 -11.54
CA GLU A 13 -7.86 -5.59 -11.67
C GLU A 13 -7.96 -6.48 -12.91
N GLN A 14 -7.34 -6.07 -14.03
CA GLN A 14 -7.27 -6.91 -15.23
C GLN A 14 -6.45 -8.17 -14.98
N GLU A 15 -5.28 -8.04 -14.36
CA GLU A 15 -4.44 -9.19 -14.01
C GLU A 15 -5.16 -10.15 -13.04
N LEU A 16 -5.90 -9.64 -12.05
CA LEU A 16 -6.69 -10.48 -11.15
C LEU A 16 -7.80 -11.27 -11.88
N ARG A 17 -8.47 -10.66 -12.87
CA ARG A 17 -9.44 -11.38 -13.72
C ARG A 17 -8.76 -12.45 -14.56
N MET A 18 -7.58 -12.16 -15.13
CA MET A 18 -6.81 -13.16 -15.88
C MET A 18 -6.31 -14.29 -14.97
N ALA A 19 -5.94 -14.01 -13.73
CA ALA A 19 -5.55 -15.03 -12.75
C ALA A 19 -6.68 -16.05 -12.49
N GLN A 20 -7.93 -15.57 -12.40
CA GLN A 20 -9.12 -16.40 -12.23
C GLN A 20 -9.44 -17.25 -13.46
N GLN A 21 -9.09 -16.76 -14.66
CA GLN A 21 -9.33 -17.46 -15.93
C GLN A 21 -8.17 -18.38 -16.35
N ALA A 22 -7.00 -18.24 -15.70
CA ALA A 22 -5.81 -18.99 -16.03
C ALA A 22 -5.99 -20.48 -15.72
N GLN A 23 -5.62 -21.34 -16.68
CA GLN A 23 -5.77 -22.80 -16.57
C GLN A 23 -4.57 -23.48 -15.89
N SER A 24 -3.46 -22.77 -15.75
CA SER A 24 -2.22 -23.29 -15.17
C SER A 24 -1.88 -22.54 -13.89
N ALA A 25 -1.48 -23.28 -12.85
CA ALA A 25 -1.00 -22.71 -11.60
C ALA A 25 0.18 -21.75 -11.79
N ALA A 26 1.03 -21.98 -12.79
CA ALA A 26 2.13 -21.07 -13.10
C ALA A 26 1.62 -19.73 -13.65
N ALA A 27 0.63 -19.76 -14.53
CA ALA A 27 0.01 -18.57 -15.10
C ALA A 27 -0.78 -17.78 -14.04
N THR A 28 -1.57 -18.47 -13.20
CA THR A 28 -2.27 -17.85 -12.07
C THR A 28 -1.30 -17.12 -11.14
N ARG A 29 -0.16 -17.74 -10.79
CA ARG A 29 0.89 -17.10 -9.97
C ARG A 29 1.50 -15.88 -10.67
N ALA A 30 1.78 -15.96 -11.96
CA ALA A 30 2.32 -14.84 -12.73
C ALA A 30 1.36 -13.63 -12.70
N HIS A 31 0.06 -13.87 -12.91
CA HIS A 31 -0.94 -12.80 -12.83
C HIS A 31 -1.06 -12.20 -11.43
N TYR A 32 -0.99 -13.02 -10.36
CA TYR A 32 -0.97 -12.48 -9.01
C TYR A 32 0.26 -11.62 -8.72
N ILE A 33 1.45 -12.03 -9.18
CA ILE A 33 2.67 -11.24 -9.04
C ILE A 33 2.53 -9.89 -9.75
N LEU A 34 2.01 -9.89 -10.98
CA LEU A 34 1.78 -8.66 -11.74
C LEU A 34 0.72 -7.76 -11.07
N ALA A 35 -0.37 -8.34 -10.56
CA ALA A 35 -1.39 -7.59 -9.84
C ALA A 35 -0.81 -6.89 -8.60
N SER A 36 -0.03 -7.61 -7.78
CA SER A 36 0.65 -7.02 -6.62
C SER A 36 1.57 -5.87 -7.03
N TYR A 37 2.40 -6.06 -8.06
CA TYR A 37 3.29 -5.02 -8.57
C TYR A 37 2.54 -3.75 -9.01
N TYR A 38 1.42 -3.90 -9.72
CA TYR A 38 0.62 -2.76 -10.13
C TYR A 38 -0.12 -2.09 -8.97
N LEU A 39 -0.55 -2.85 -7.95
CA LEU A 39 -1.11 -2.25 -6.73
C LEU A 39 -0.05 -1.43 -6.00
N ASP A 40 1.15 -1.97 -5.83
CA ASP A 40 2.26 -1.25 -5.21
C ASP A 40 2.51 0.08 -5.94
N LEU A 41 2.51 0.10 -7.27
CA LEU A 41 2.64 1.34 -8.04
C LEU A 41 1.44 2.29 -7.89
N SER A 42 0.22 1.77 -7.77
CA SER A 42 -0.98 2.60 -7.62
C SER A 42 -1.03 3.34 -6.27
N TYR A 43 -0.51 2.70 -5.22
CA TYR A 43 -0.46 3.22 -3.84
C TYR A 43 0.89 3.82 -3.47
N SER A 44 1.92 3.64 -4.29
CA SER A 44 3.19 4.37 -4.19
C SER A 44 2.91 5.82 -4.55
N ASP A 45 2.38 6.57 -3.59
CA ASP A 45 2.31 8.01 -3.69
C ASP A 45 3.75 8.50 -3.86
N ARG A 46 4.08 9.04 -5.04
CA ARG A 46 5.39 9.68 -5.27
C ARG A 46 5.63 10.84 -4.31
N ARG A 47 4.62 11.27 -3.55
CA ARG A 47 4.71 12.31 -2.53
C ARG A 47 5.01 11.77 -1.15
N THR A 48 4.78 10.49 -0.86
CA THR A 48 5.04 9.93 0.46
C THR A 48 6.51 9.52 0.55
N SER A 49 7.32 10.46 1.02
CA SER A 49 8.72 10.21 1.30
C SER A 49 8.86 9.19 2.44
N PRO A 50 9.98 8.43 2.53
CA PRO A 50 10.26 7.58 3.68
C PRO A 50 10.18 8.35 5.00
N ALA A 51 10.48 9.66 4.96
CA ALA A 51 10.39 10.56 6.11
C ALA A 51 8.94 10.80 6.57
N GLU A 52 7.97 10.89 5.66
CA GLU A 52 6.54 11.05 6.01
C GLU A 52 5.95 9.77 6.58
N LEU A 53 6.30 8.59 6.03
CA LEU A 53 5.87 7.31 6.61
C LEU A 53 6.42 7.12 8.02
N LEU A 54 7.69 7.50 8.24
CA LEU A 54 8.30 7.45 9.56
C LEU A 54 7.65 8.45 10.52
N ALA A 55 7.24 9.64 10.05
CA ALA A 55 6.53 10.61 10.87
C ALA A 55 5.14 10.10 11.28
N GLU A 56 4.41 9.47 10.35
CA GLU A 56 3.07 8.90 10.59
C GLU A 56 3.11 7.70 11.56
N LEU A 57 4.15 6.86 11.45
CA LEU A 57 4.41 5.78 12.41
C LEU A 57 4.87 6.31 13.79
N ASN A 58 5.62 7.41 13.83
CA ASN A 58 6.13 7.99 15.08
C ASN A 58 5.05 8.72 15.90
N CYS A 59 3.94 9.14 15.28
CA CYS A 59 2.79 9.69 16.01
C CYS A 59 2.06 8.66 16.89
N LEU A 60 2.30 7.36 16.75
CA LEU A 60 1.70 6.31 17.60
C LEU A 60 2.47 6.07 18.90
N HIS A 61 3.66 6.69 19.10
CA HIS A 61 4.53 6.42 20.26
C HIS A 61 4.60 7.57 21.29
N ILE A 62 3.87 8.68 21.11
CA ILE A 62 3.89 9.84 22.03
C ILE A 62 2.54 10.02 22.75
N ALA A 63 1.92 8.92 23.20
CA ALA A 63 0.74 8.96 24.05
C ALA A 63 0.99 8.43 25.49
N ASP A 64 2.25 8.20 25.88
CA ASP A 64 2.62 7.77 27.24
C ASP A 64 3.46 8.80 28.02
N GLU A 65 3.50 10.06 27.58
CA GLU A 65 4.00 11.13 28.44
C GLU A 65 2.80 11.79 29.12
N VAL A 66 2.37 11.24 30.27
CA VAL A 66 1.42 11.91 31.17
C VAL A 66 2.18 13.03 31.90
N PRO A 67 1.96 14.32 31.61
CA PRO A 67 2.60 15.39 32.34
C PRO A 67 1.59 15.96 33.34
N GLY A 68 1.84 15.74 34.63
CA GLY A 68 1.30 16.62 35.67
C GLY A 68 0.65 15.94 36.86
N GLY A 69 1.41 15.91 37.96
CA GLY A 69 0.97 16.59 39.18
C GLY A 69 0.12 15.81 40.16
N SER A 70 0.74 15.44 41.28
CA SER A 70 0.18 15.82 42.58
C SER A 70 1.31 16.09 43.56
N LEU A 71 1.53 17.37 43.84
CA LEU A 71 1.90 17.82 45.18
C LEU A 71 0.81 17.31 46.13
N VAL A 72 1.18 16.45 47.09
CA VAL A 72 0.84 16.48 48.53
C VAL A 72 1.69 15.41 49.20
#